data_AF-A0A447QK68-F1
#
_entry.id   AF-A0A447QK68-F1
#
_cell.length_a   1.000
_cell.length_b   1.000
_cell.length_c   1.000
_cell.angle_alpha   90.00
_cell.angle_beta   90.00
_cell.angle_gamma   90.00
#
_symmetry.space_group_name_H-M   'P 1'
#
loop_
_entity.id
_entity.type
_entity.pdbx_description
1 polymer ?
#
loop_
_entity_poly.entity_id
_entity_poly.type
_entity_poly.pdbx_seq_one_letter_code
_entity_poly.pdbx_strand_id
1 'polypeptide(L)'
;MRHQSRPFFRHRGYPFANASNRFWKVIHLAGFTARQLAPEEWQQLQEYGCGITALVARPTVAASELAREELRRGGEALSDKILRCQPRALAILGKQAFSDAFGIRKVNWGRQALTIGDTEVWVLPNPSGLNRATLESLTDSYRQLASALENGQ
;
A
#
# COMPACT_ATOMS: atom_id res chain seq x y z
N MET A 1 -3.22 -24.54 -13.25
CA MET A 1 -3.98 -24.15 -12.05
C MET A 1 -3.24 -23.00 -11.35
N ARG A 2 -3.73 -21.75 -11.41
CA ARG A 2 -3.15 -20.63 -10.65
C ARG A 2 -4.15 -20.20 -9.57
N HIS A 3 -4.04 -20.78 -8.39
CA HIS A 3 -4.68 -20.23 -7.19
C HIS A 3 -3.91 -18.98 -6.77
N GLN A 4 -4.22 -17.84 -7.40
CA GLN A 4 -3.90 -16.55 -6.79
C GLN A 4 -4.89 -16.33 -5.66
N SER A 5 -4.42 -16.42 -4.42
CA SER A 5 -5.19 -16.02 -3.24
C SER A 5 -5.61 -14.56 -3.41
N ARG A 6 -6.88 -14.34 -3.76
CA ARG A 6 -7.44 -13.00 -3.90
C ARG A 6 -7.37 -12.31 -2.53
N PRO A 7 -6.90 -11.06 -2.46
CA PRO A 7 -6.94 -10.32 -1.20
C PRO A 7 -8.40 -10.21 -0.72
N PHE A 8 -8.64 -10.50 0.55
CA PHE A 8 -9.96 -10.39 1.16
C PHE A 8 -10.09 -9.00 1.77
N PHE A 9 -11.11 -8.23 1.35
CA PHE A 9 -11.31 -6.86 1.79
C PHE A 9 -12.53 -6.74 2.73
N ARG A 10 -12.37 -5.94 3.79
CA ARG A 10 -13.44 -5.71 4.79
C ARG A 10 -14.26 -4.47 4.40
N HIS A 11 -15.59 -4.59 4.51
CA HIS A 11 -16.64 -3.67 4.02
C HIS A 11 -16.82 -3.64 2.50
N ARG A 12 -18.04 -3.95 2.03
CA ARG A 12 -18.47 -4.12 0.62
C ARG A 12 -17.67 -5.10 -0.26
N GLY A 13 -16.57 -5.67 0.23
CA GLY A 13 -15.72 -6.61 -0.52
C GLY A 13 -14.64 -5.94 -1.37
N TYR A 14 -14.40 -4.64 -1.20
CA TYR A 14 -13.45 -3.85 -2.00
C TYR A 14 -12.39 -3.14 -1.13
N PRO A 15 -11.17 -2.92 -1.64
CA PRO A 15 -10.13 -2.22 -0.90
C PRO A 15 -10.53 -0.76 -0.65
N PHE A 16 -10.25 -0.28 0.56
CA PHE A 16 -10.44 1.12 0.95
C PHE A 16 -11.89 1.64 0.73
N ALA A 17 -12.90 0.77 0.87
CA ALA A 17 -14.31 1.10 0.62
C ALA A 17 -14.99 1.94 1.72
N ASN A 18 -14.32 2.21 2.84
CA ASN A 18 -14.87 3.07 3.88
C ASN A 18 -14.91 4.52 3.39
N ALA A 19 -16.05 5.21 3.52
CA ALA A 19 -16.24 6.58 3.05
C ALA A 19 -15.26 7.60 3.67
N SER A 20 -14.77 7.32 4.89
CA SER A 20 -13.74 8.15 5.54
C SER A 20 -12.32 7.90 5.01
N ASN A 21 -12.11 6.86 4.19
CA ASN A 21 -10.83 6.54 3.60
C ASN A 21 -10.58 7.39 2.35
N ARG A 22 -9.41 8.02 2.30
CA ARG A 22 -9.06 8.99 1.26
C ARG A 22 -8.21 8.38 0.14
N PHE A 23 -7.93 7.08 0.16
CA PHE A 23 -7.00 6.41 -0.75
C PHE A 23 -7.27 6.75 -2.22
N TRP A 24 -8.51 6.50 -2.69
CA TRP A 24 -8.89 6.71 -4.08
C TRP A 24 -8.73 8.16 -4.54
N LYS A 25 -9.08 9.12 -3.66
CA LYS A 25 -8.88 10.54 -3.92
C LYS A 25 -7.40 10.92 -3.94
N VAL A 26 -6.62 10.41 -2.99
CA VAL A 26 -5.18 10.69 -2.86
C VAL A 26 -4.40 10.17 -4.07
N ILE A 27 -4.62 8.92 -4.50
CA ILE A 27 -3.86 8.35 -5.63
C ILE A 27 -4.16 9.07 -6.94
N HIS A 28 -5.41 9.52 -7.13
CA HIS A 28 -5.78 10.31 -8.28
C HIS A 28 -5.10 11.68 -8.27
N LEU A 29 -5.18 12.43 -7.16
CA LEU A 29 -4.55 13.74 -7.04
C LEU A 29 -3.01 13.67 -7.06
N ALA A 30 -2.44 12.52 -6.70
CA ALA A 30 -1.01 12.25 -6.76
C ALA A 30 -0.52 11.88 -8.17
N GLY A 31 -1.42 11.57 -9.11
CA GLY A 31 -1.08 11.26 -10.51
C GLY A 31 -1.02 9.77 -10.87
N PHE A 32 -1.33 8.86 -9.95
CA PHE A 32 -1.33 7.42 -10.27
C PHE A 32 -2.49 7.01 -11.19
N THR A 33 -3.59 7.76 -11.19
CA THR A 33 -4.76 7.48 -12.03
C THR A 33 -5.27 8.76 -12.69
N ALA A 34 -5.66 8.67 -13.95
CA ALA A 34 -6.17 9.80 -14.73
C ALA A 34 -7.48 10.38 -14.19
N ARG A 35 -8.27 9.55 -13.49
CA ARG A 35 -9.50 9.94 -12.78
C ARG A 35 -9.56 9.30 -11.40
N GLN A 36 -10.44 9.81 -10.54
CA GLN A 36 -10.76 9.14 -9.28
C GLN A 36 -11.59 7.88 -9.56
N LEU A 37 -11.03 6.70 -9.23
CA LEU A 37 -11.75 5.43 -9.28
C LEU A 37 -12.64 5.26 -8.04
N ALA A 38 -13.78 4.59 -8.20
CA ALA A 38 -14.57 4.09 -7.08
C ALA A 38 -13.93 2.80 -6.50
N PRO A 39 -14.15 2.46 -5.22
CA PRO A 39 -13.64 1.22 -4.63
C PRO A 39 -13.98 -0.05 -5.43
N GLU A 40 -15.17 -0.10 -6.01
CA GLU A 40 -15.66 -1.18 -6.86
C GLU A 40 -14.79 -1.38 -8.12
N GLU A 41 -14.15 -0.32 -8.59
CA GLU A 41 -13.33 -0.27 -9.80
C GLU A 41 -11.86 -0.64 -9.55
N TRP A 42 -11.50 -1.11 -8.36
CA TRP A 42 -10.11 -1.32 -7.96
C TRP A 42 -9.27 -2.19 -8.91
N GLN A 43 -9.92 -3.08 -9.68
CA GLN A 43 -9.25 -3.92 -10.67
C GLN A 43 -8.70 -3.11 -11.85
N GLN A 44 -9.31 -1.97 -12.18
CA GLN A 44 -8.84 -1.06 -13.24
C GLN A 44 -7.48 -0.43 -12.90
N LEU A 45 -7.01 -0.49 -11.64
CA LEU A 45 -5.65 -0.06 -11.29
C LEU A 45 -4.58 -0.75 -12.14
N GLN A 46 -4.83 -1.98 -12.59
CA GLN A 46 -3.90 -2.71 -13.45
C GLN A 46 -3.68 -2.00 -14.80
N GLU A 47 -4.68 -1.29 -15.32
CA GLU A 47 -4.58 -0.48 -16.55
C GLU A 47 -3.64 0.73 -16.36
N TYR A 48 -3.49 1.19 -15.11
CA TYR A 48 -2.56 2.24 -14.71
C TYR A 48 -1.22 1.69 -14.20
N GLY A 49 -0.93 0.41 -14.42
CA GLY A 49 0.30 -0.25 -13.93
C GLY A 49 0.38 -0.36 -12.40
N CYS A 50 -0.74 -0.17 -11.70
CA CYS A 50 -0.83 -0.18 -10.24
C CYS A 50 -1.51 -1.46 -9.74
N GLY A 51 -1.22 -1.83 -8.48
CA GLY A 51 -1.83 -2.99 -7.84
C GLY A 51 -2.03 -2.78 -6.34
N ILE A 52 -3.00 -3.49 -5.77
CA ILE A 52 -3.25 -3.51 -4.32
C ILE A 52 -2.98 -4.91 -3.78
N THR A 53 -2.30 -4.96 -2.64
CA THR A 53 -2.09 -6.19 -1.88
C THR A 53 -2.24 -5.90 -0.39
N ALA A 54 -2.57 -6.93 0.39
CA ALA A 54 -2.62 -6.84 1.85
C ALA A 54 -1.38 -7.50 2.46
N LEU A 55 -0.88 -6.92 3.56
CA LEU A 55 0.19 -7.48 4.38
C LEU A 55 -0.25 -8.75 5.12
N VAL A 56 -1.51 -8.83 5.52
CA VAL A 56 -2.08 -9.99 6.23
C VAL A 56 -3.37 -10.41 5.55
N ALA A 57 -3.55 -11.71 5.33
CA ALA A 57 -4.68 -12.27 4.60
C ALA A 57 -6.02 -12.25 5.37
N ARG A 58 -5.96 -12.10 6.70
CA ARG A 58 -7.14 -12.12 7.58
C ARG A 58 -7.72 -10.70 7.75
N PRO A 59 -9.05 -10.51 7.63
CA PRO A 59 -9.70 -9.27 8.00
C PRO A 59 -9.63 -9.06 9.52
N THR A 60 -8.98 -8.00 9.98
CA THR A 60 -9.00 -7.55 11.39
C THR A 60 -9.76 -6.24 11.54
N VAL A 61 -10.34 -5.99 12.72
CA VAL A 61 -11.19 -4.82 12.99
C VAL A 61 -10.34 -3.55 13.07
N ALA A 62 -9.08 -3.67 13.46
CA ALA A 62 -8.09 -2.61 13.45
C ALA A 62 -6.67 -3.15 13.16
N ALA A 63 -5.82 -2.31 12.55
CA ALA A 63 -4.40 -2.64 12.36
C ALA A 63 -3.66 -2.87 13.70
N SER A 64 -4.19 -2.34 14.81
CA SER A 64 -3.68 -2.50 16.17
C SER A 64 -3.96 -3.87 16.81
N GLU A 65 -4.81 -4.70 16.21
CA GLU A 65 -5.15 -6.03 16.73
C GLU A 65 -4.29 -7.16 16.15
N LEU A 66 -3.42 -6.85 15.18
CA LEU A 66 -2.52 -7.85 14.60
C LEU A 66 -1.35 -8.10 15.54
N ALA A 67 -1.13 -9.37 15.92
CA ALA A 67 0.06 -9.72 16.68
C ALA A 67 1.31 -9.45 15.82
N ARG A 68 2.37 -8.92 16.45
CA ARG A 68 3.62 -8.59 15.76
C ARG A 68 4.19 -9.74 14.92
N GLU A 69 4.03 -10.97 15.41
CA GLU A 69 4.47 -12.18 14.70
C GLU A 69 3.63 -12.47 13.44
N GLU A 70 2.33 -12.15 13.44
CA GLU A 70 1.49 -12.28 12.24
C GLU A 70 1.88 -11.26 11.17
N LEU A 71 2.22 -10.04 11.58
CA LEU A 71 2.75 -9.01 10.67
C LEU A 71 4.11 -9.41 10.10
N ARG A 72 4.98 -10.01 10.92
CA ARG A 72 6.29 -10.53 10.47
C ARG A 72 6.13 -11.61 9.40
N ARG A 73 5.28 -12.60 9.64
CA ARG A 73 4.94 -13.65 8.65
C ARG A 73 4.27 -13.08 7.40
N GLY A 74 3.41 -12.07 7.59
CA GLY A 74 2.81 -11.31 6.50
C GLY A 74 3.85 -10.59 5.63
N GLY A 75 4.88 -10.02 6.26
CA GLY A 75 6.03 -9.41 5.60
C GLY A 75 6.83 -10.41 4.76
N GLU A 76 7.09 -11.60 5.26
CA GLU A 76 7.75 -12.70 4.52
C GLU A 76 6.92 -13.09 3.28
N ALA A 77 5.63 -13.38 3.45
CA ALA A 77 4.74 -13.73 2.34
C ALA A 77 4.58 -12.60 1.31
N LEU A 78 4.57 -11.35 1.77
CA LEU A 78 4.58 -10.18 0.90
C LEU A 78 5.88 -10.10 0.10
N SER A 79 7.03 -10.29 0.75
CA SER A 79 8.34 -10.25 0.10
C SER A 79 8.43 -11.30 -1.01
N ASP A 80 7.99 -12.52 -0.73
CA ASP A 80 7.90 -13.59 -1.73
C ASP A 80 7.02 -13.23 -2.93
N LYS A 81 5.87 -12.57 -2.67
CA LYS A 81 4.99 -12.10 -3.74
C LYS A 81 5.66 -11.03 -4.59
N ILE A 82 6.37 -10.10 -3.96
CA ILE A 82 7.05 -9.01 -4.63
C ILE A 82 8.23 -9.51 -5.45
N LEU A 83 9.01 -10.47 -4.95
CA LEU A 83 10.07 -11.13 -5.72
C LEU A 83 9.56 -11.83 -6.98
N ARG A 84 8.32 -12.33 -6.96
CA ARG A 84 7.67 -12.94 -8.13
C ARG A 84 7.05 -11.93 -9.09
N CYS A 85 6.46 -10.84 -8.57
CA CYS A 85 5.76 -9.85 -9.38
C CYS A 85 6.69 -8.75 -9.91
N GLN A 86 7.82 -8.50 -9.24
CA GLN A 86 8.86 -7.52 -9.55
C GLN A 86 8.29 -6.13 -9.95
N PRO A 87 7.40 -5.52 -9.14
CA PRO A 87 6.99 -4.15 -9.40
C PRO A 87 8.18 -3.21 -9.23
N ARG A 88 8.13 -2.04 -9.88
CA ARG A 88 9.17 -1.02 -9.72
C ARG A 88 9.27 -0.52 -8.27
N ALA A 89 8.13 -0.36 -7.60
CA ALA A 89 8.07 0.03 -6.21
C ALA A 89 6.95 -0.69 -5.44
N LEU A 90 7.19 -0.89 -4.15
CA LEU A 90 6.23 -1.33 -3.15
C LEU A 90 5.97 -0.18 -2.16
N ALA A 91 4.73 0.31 -2.11
CA ALA A 91 4.32 1.30 -1.11
C ALA A 91 3.61 0.65 0.08
N ILE A 92 4.16 0.82 1.28
CA ILE A 92 3.58 0.34 2.54
C ILE A 92 2.92 1.52 3.27
N LEU A 93 1.63 1.37 3.55
CA LEU A 93 0.79 2.45 4.08
C LEU A 93 0.83 2.50 5.61
N GLY A 94 1.93 3.01 6.15
CA GLY A 94 2.10 3.33 7.58
C GLY A 94 3.40 2.80 8.16
N LYS A 95 4.05 3.62 9.00
CA LYS A 95 5.33 3.28 9.65
C LYS A 95 5.25 2.03 10.52
N GLN A 96 4.17 1.88 11.29
CA GLN A 96 4.01 0.74 12.19
C GLN A 96 3.90 -0.57 11.42
N ALA A 97 3.09 -0.59 10.35
CA ALA A 97 2.95 -1.75 9.48
C ALA A 97 4.29 -2.17 8.85
N PHE A 98 5.09 -1.20 8.40
CA PHE A 98 6.43 -1.46 7.89
C PHE A 98 7.39 -1.98 8.98
N SER A 99 7.43 -1.30 10.14
CA SER A 99 8.28 -1.67 11.27
C SER A 99 8.01 -3.09 11.75
N ASP A 100 6.74 -3.48 11.85
CA ASP A 100 6.35 -4.81 12.32
C ASP A 100 6.58 -5.89 11.27
N ALA A 101 6.35 -5.59 9.99
CA ALA A 101 6.56 -6.54 8.89
C ALA A 101 8.05 -6.83 8.62
N PHE A 102 8.91 -5.81 8.71
CA PHE A 102 10.33 -5.89 8.32
C PHE A 102 11.31 -5.78 9.50
N GLY A 103 10.81 -5.61 10.73
CA GLY A 103 11.65 -5.52 11.93
C GLY A 103 12.47 -4.23 12.05
N ILE A 104 12.17 -3.19 11.26
CA ILE A 104 12.94 -1.95 11.20
C ILE A 104 12.43 -0.94 12.24
N ARG A 105 13.26 -0.61 13.24
CA ARG A 105 12.86 0.25 14.37
C ARG A 105 12.72 1.74 14.02
N LYS A 106 13.63 2.28 13.19
CA LYS A 106 13.66 3.70 12.82
C LYS A 106 13.16 3.86 11.39
N VAL A 107 11.86 4.12 11.26
CA VAL A 107 11.20 4.25 9.95
C VAL A 107 10.99 5.71 9.60
N ASN A 108 11.56 6.15 8.48
CA ASN A 108 11.30 7.45 7.89
C ASN A 108 10.17 7.35 6.86
N TRP A 109 9.50 8.47 6.58
CA TRP A 109 8.55 8.53 5.45
C TRP A 109 9.31 8.57 4.13
N GLY A 110 8.70 8.10 3.05
CA GLY A 110 9.28 8.09 1.71
C GLY A 110 10.07 6.82 1.39
N ARG A 111 11.02 6.93 0.45
CA ARG A 111 11.87 5.83 -0.01
C ARG A 111 12.73 5.28 1.12
N GLN A 112 12.83 3.96 1.21
CA GLN A 112 13.65 3.25 2.19
C GLN A 112 14.96 2.76 1.55
N ALA A 113 15.96 2.52 2.40
CA ALA A 113 17.18 1.82 1.99
C ALA A 113 16.94 0.32 1.74
N LEU A 114 15.91 -0.25 2.37
CA LEU A 114 15.47 -1.62 2.10
C LEU A 114 14.89 -1.72 0.69
N THR A 115 15.34 -2.71 -0.07
CA THR A 115 14.74 -3.16 -1.32
C THR A 115 14.31 -4.61 -1.21
N ILE A 116 13.41 -5.05 -2.10
CA ILE A 116 13.03 -6.46 -2.23
C ILE A 116 13.38 -6.89 -3.65
N GLY A 117 14.56 -7.49 -3.82
CA GLY A 117 15.18 -7.60 -5.14
C GLY A 117 15.43 -6.20 -5.72
N ASP A 118 14.99 -5.98 -6.95
CA ASP A 118 15.08 -4.67 -7.63
C ASP A 118 13.90 -3.74 -7.30
N THR A 119 12.90 -4.21 -6.53
CA THR A 119 11.77 -3.39 -6.13
C THR A 119 12.16 -2.40 -5.03
N GLU A 120 11.96 -1.11 -5.29
CA GLU A 120 12.12 -0.07 -4.28
C GLU A 120 11.02 -0.16 -3.21
N VAL A 121 11.36 0.01 -1.93
CA VAL A 121 10.35 0.05 -0.87
C VAL A 121 10.12 1.48 -0.40
N TRP A 122 8.85 1.86 -0.29
CA TRP A 122 8.40 3.18 0.12
C TRP A 122 7.45 3.05 1.32
N VAL A 123 7.54 3.98 2.26
CA VAL A 123 6.63 4.07 3.41
C VAL A 123 5.82 5.36 3.28
N LEU A 124 4.51 5.22 3.10
CA LEU A 124 3.59 6.33 2.86
C LEU A 124 2.57 6.44 4.00
N PRO A 125 2.06 7.65 4.29
CA PRO A 125 1.04 7.82 5.33
C PRO A 125 -0.26 7.10 4.98
N ASN A 126 -0.89 6.50 5.99
CA ASN A 126 -2.14 5.75 5.82
C ASN A 126 -3.30 6.72 5.53
N PRO A 127 -4.10 6.52 4.47
CA PRO A 127 -5.14 7.45 4.05
C PRO A 127 -6.47 7.30 4.82
N SER A 128 -6.56 6.36 5.79
CA SER A 128 -7.71 6.20 6.69
C SER A 128 -8.09 7.51 7.37
N GLY A 129 -9.38 7.84 7.50
CA GLY A 129 -9.86 9.07 8.14
C GLY A 129 -9.44 9.25 9.60
N LEU A 130 -8.96 8.18 10.27
CA LEU A 130 -8.36 8.27 11.61
C LEU A 130 -6.99 8.95 11.62
N ASN A 131 -6.30 8.99 10.48
CA ASN A 131 -5.05 9.72 10.34
C ASN A 131 -5.33 11.23 10.25
N ARG A 132 -4.71 12.00 11.16
CA ARG A 132 -4.85 13.46 11.26
C ARG A 132 -4.14 14.24 10.14
N ALA A 133 -3.38 13.58 9.28
CA ALA A 133 -2.78 14.20 8.10
C ALA A 133 -3.86 14.82 7.19
N THR A 134 -3.56 16.01 6.65
CA THR A 134 -4.42 16.70 5.68
C THR A 134 -4.42 15.95 4.35
N LEU A 135 -5.46 16.15 3.53
CA LEU A 135 -5.50 15.58 2.18
C LEU A 135 -4.29 16.01 1.34
N GLU A 136 -3.88 17.27 1.47
CA GLU A 136 -2.71 17.83 0.79
C GLU A 136 -1.42 17.10 1.18
N SER A 137 -1.09 17.02 2.47
CA SER A 137 0.12 16.32 2.94
C SER A 137 0.16 14.83 2.58
N LEU A 138 -1.01 14.17 2.56
CA LEU A 138 -1.14 12.80 2.04
C LEU A 138 -0.81 12.77 0.54
N THR A 139 -1.43 13.65 -0.24
CA THR A 139 -1.24 13.73 -1.69
C THR A 139 0.23 14.00 -2.04
N ASP A 140 0.89 14.92 -1.35
CA ASP A 140 2.30 15.25 -1.59
C ASP A 140 3.21 14.05 -1.35
N SER A 141 2.96 13.30 -0.26
CA SER A 141 3.74 12.08 0.04
C SER A 141 3.59 11.03 -1.06
N TYR A 142 2.40 10.89 -1.63
CA TYR A 142 2.11 9.93 -2.70
C TYR A 142 2.65 10.42 -4.04
N ARG A 143 2.59 11.73 -4.30
CA ARG A 143 3.13 12.35 -5.52
C ARG A 143 4.65 12.21 -5.59
N GLN A 144 5.36 12.30 -4.47
CA GLN A 144 6.81 12.02 -4.43
C GLN A 144 7.15 10.64 -4.99
N LEU A 145 6.37 9.62 -4.66
CA LEU A 145 6.52 8.28 -5.24
C LEU A 145 6.17 8.28 -6.74
N ALA A 146 5.03 8.86 -7.14
CA ALA A 146 4.62 8.92 -8.54
C ALA A 146 5.72 9.56 -9.42
N SER A 147 6.22 10.73 -9.03
CA SER A 147 7.29 11.44 -9.74
C SER A 147 8.62 10.67 -9.72
N ALA A 148 8.96 9.97 -8.63
CA ALA A 148 10.16 9.13 -8.61
C ALA A 148 10.08 7.98 -9.63
N LEU A 149 8.88 7.44 -9.87
CA LEU A 149 8.64 6.42 -10.88
C LEU A 149 8.65 6.99 -12.30
N GLU A 150 8.22 8.23 -12.51
CA GLU A 150 8.32 8.88 -13.83
C GLU A 150 9.77 9.21 -14.20
N ASN A 151 10.56 9.70 -13.25
CA ASN A 151 11.94 10.13 -13.48
C ASN A 151 12.96 8.98 -13.59
N GLY A 152 12.56 7.75 -13.27
CA GLY A 152 13.40 6.55 -13.40
C GLY A 152 13.25 5.81 -14.73
N GLN A 153 12.86 6.51 -15.80
CA GLN A 153 12.87 6.01 -17.19
C GLN A 153 14.16 6.39 -17.91
#